data_AF-A0A3B0U194-F1
#
_entry.id   AF-A0A3B0U194-F1
#
_cell.length_a   1.000
_cell.length_b   1.000
_cell.length_c   1.000
_cell.angle_alpha   90.00
_cell.angle_beta   90.00
_cell.angle_gamma   90.00
#
_symmetry.space_group_name_H-M   'P 1'
#
loop_
_entity.id
_entity.type
_entity.pdbx_description
1 polymer ?
#
loop_
_entity_poly.entity_id
_entity_poly.type
_entity_poly.pdbx_seq_one_letter_code
_entity_poly.pdbx_strand_id
1 'polypeptide(L)' 'MKLSRWARATLFTGALMLAIAIIPLWLSTIFINGSMPTIFAMAFFMVGPLGAMIFFAGLVMFVISALRR' A
#
# COMPACT_ATOMS: atom_id res chain seq x y z
N MET A 1 -0.55 -8.73 -22.25
CA MET A 1 -1.43 -9.39 -21.27
C MET A 1 -2.50 -8.41 -20.77
N LYS A 2 -3.79 -8.64 -21.04
CA LYS A 2 -4.88 -7.83 -20.45
C LYS A 2 -5.10 -8.34 -19.02
N LEU A 3 -4.61 -7.60 -18.02
CA LEU A 3 -5.02 -7.82 -16.63
C LEU A 3 -6.53 -7.67 -16.53
N SER A 4 -7.17 -8.49 -15.69
CA SER A 4 -8.56 -8.24 -15.32
C SER A 4 -8.69 -6.82 -14.75
N ARG A 5 -9.77 -6.11 -15.08
CA ARG A 5 -10.00 -4.72 -14.62
C ARG A 5 -9.90 -4.63 -13.09
N TRP A 6 -10.33 -5.68 -12.41
CA TRP A 6 -10.28 -5.85 -10.96
C TRP A 6 -8.87 -6.03 -10.39
N ALA A 7 -7.99 -6.78 -11.06
CA ALA A 7 -6.58 -6.92 -10.63
C ALA A 7 -5.84 -5.58 -10.72
N ARG A 8 -6.10 -4.78 -11.75
CA ARG A 8 -5.54 -3.42 -11.84
C ARG A 8 -6.08 -2.52 -10.74
N ALA A 9 -7.39 -2.49 -10.55
CA ALA A 9 -8.02 -1.65 -9.54
C ALA A 9 -7.45 -1.94 -8.14
N THR A 10 -7.39 -3.22 -7.74
CA THR A 10 -6.85 -3.62 -6.44
C THR A 10 -5.36 -3.33 -6.29
N LEU A 11 -4.54 -3.53 -7.32
CA LEU A 11 -3.13 -3.13 -7.30
C LEU A 11 -2.97 -1.62 -7.10
N PHE A 12 -3.72 -0.79 -7.84
CA PHE A 12 -3.65 0.67 -7.70
C PHE A 12 -4.15 1.15 -6.35
N THR A 13 -5.27 0.61 -5.85
CA THR A 13 -5.80 0.96 -4.53
C THR A 13 -4.84 0.58 -3.42
N GLY A 14 -4.29 -0.65 -3.46
CA GLY A 14 -3.29 -1.09 -2.48
C GLY A 14 -2.03 -0.25 -2.50
N ALA A 15 -1.52 0.07 -3.70
CA ALA A 15 -0.35 0.94 -3.85
C ALA A 15 -0.59 2.35 -3.33
N LEU A 16 -1.77 2.93 -3.57
CA LEU A 16 -2.14 4.24 -3.05
C LEU A 16 -2.20 4.24 -1.52
N MET A 17 -2.83 3.25 -0.92
CA MET A 17 -2.92 3.15 0.54
C MET A 17 -1.55 2.97 1.18
N LEU A 18 -0.67 2.17 0.55
CA LEU A 18 0.73 2.04 0.98
C LEU A 18 1.49 3.37 0.87
N ALA A 19 1.33 4.10 -0.24
CA ALA A 19 1.95 5.41 -0.41
C ALA A 19 1.48 6.40 0.66
N ILE A 20 0.17 6.45 0.93
CA ILE A 20 -0.43 7.29 1.98
C ILE A 20 0.10 6.93 3.36
N ALA A 21 0.41 5.66 3.63
CA ALA A 21 0.98 5.26 4.91
C ALA A 21 2.48 5.55 5.01
N ILE A 22 3.27 5.21 4.00
CA ILE A 22 4.75 5.22 4.05
C ILE A 22 5.31 6.62 3.86
N ILE A 23 4.75 7.42 2.95
CA ILE A 23 5.30 8.74 2.62
C ILE A 23 5.26 9.69 3.83
N PRO A 24 4.14 9.85 4.57
CA PRO A 24 4.11 10.72 5.74
C PRO A 24 5.02 10.23 6.86
N LEU A 25 5.14 8.91 7.05
CA LEU A 25 6.07 8.34 8.02
C LEU A 25 7.51 8.68 7.67
N TRP A 26 7.90 8.50 6.41
CA TRP A 26 9.24 8.83 5.94
C TRP A 26 9.54 10.33 6.00
N LEU A 27 8.57 11.18 5.65
CA LEU A 27 8.71 12.64 5.82
C LEU A 27 8.89 13.01 7.30
N SER A 28 8.16 12.35 8.21
CA SER A 28 8.27 12.61 9.65
C SER A 28 9.65 12.27 10.20
N THR A 29 10.31 11.22 9.69
CA THR A 29 11.67 10.84 10.13
C THR A 29 12.75 11.79 9.63
N ILE A 30 12.50 12.52 8.54
CA ILE A 30 13.48 13.45 7.94
C ILE A 30 13.31 14.86 8.47
N PHE A 31 12.07 15.34 8.55
CA PHE A 31 11.79 16.75 8.80
C PHE A 31 11.52 17.07 10.27
N ILE A 32 11.23 16.06 11.10
CA ILE A 32 10.86 16.27 12.50
C ILE A 32 11.85 15.58 13.43
N ASN A 33 12.86 16.34 13.85
CA ASN A 33 13.79 15.90 14.89
C ASN A 33 13.13 16.02 16.27
N GLY A 34 12.84 14.87 16.89
CA GLY A 34 12.31 14.79 18.25
C GLY A 34 10.86 14.28 18.31
N SER A 35 10.69 13.04 18.77
CA SER A 35 9.47 12.42 19.31
C SER A 35 8.18 12.32 18.47
N MET A 36 8.04 13.00 17.33
CA MET A 36 6.84 12.93 16.48
C MET A 36 6.65 11.72 15.54
N PRO A 37 7.59 10.76 15.34
CA PRO A 37 7.31 9.57 14.54
C PRO A 37 6.14 8.74 15.08
N THR A 38 5.92 8.74 16.41
CA THR A 38 4.93 7.89 17.07
C THR A 38 3.49 8.31 16.75
N ILE A 39 3.21 9.62 16.68
CA ILE A 39 1.86 10.13 16.36
C ILE A 39 1.49 9.80 14.90
N PHE A 40 2.44 9.97 13.98
CA PHE A 40 2.26 9.56 12.58
C PHE A 40 2.14 8.03 12.47
N ALA A 41 2.95 7.27 13.19
CA ALA A 41 2.84 5.81 13.25
C ALA A 41 1.45 5.37 13.73
N MET A 42 0.88 6.00 14.77
CA MET A 42 -0.47 5.69 15.23
C MET A 42 -1.55 6.08 14.20
N ALA A 43 -1.42 7.23 13.54
CA ALA A 43 -2.39 7.67 12.54
C ALA A 43 -2.44 6.75 11.30
N PHE A 44 -1.30 6.17 10.91
CA PHE A 44 -1.18 5.32 9.72
C PHE A 44 -1.06 3.82 10.04
N PHE A 45 -1.11 3.44 11.33
CA PHE A 45 -0.90 2.07 11.81
C PHE A 45 -1.82 1.06 11.13
N MET A 46 -3.08 1.43 10.88
CA MET A 46 -4.06 0.57 10.20
C MET A 46 -3.99 0.67 8.68
N VAL A 47 -3.63 1.85 8.14
CA VAL A 47 -3.66 2.12 6.69
C VAL A 47 -2.57 1.33 5.96
N GLY A 48 -1.37 1.23 6.55
CA GLY A 48 -0.27 0.45 5.97
C GLY A 48 -0.61 -1.03 5.78
N PRO A 49 -1.00 -1.77 6.85
CA PRO A 49 -1.41 -3.16 6.77
C PRO A 49 -2.59 -3.40 5.83
N LEU A 50 -3.62 -2.55 5.86
CA LEU A 50 -4.76 -2.64 4.93
C LEU A 50 -4.31 -2.46 3.47
N GLY A 51 -3.49 -1.46 3.19
CA GLY A 51 -2.94 -1.23 1.85
C GLY A 51 -2.10 -2.43 1.37
N ALA A 52 -1.28 -3.01 2.24
CA ALA A 52 -0.50 -4.20 1.95
C ALA A 52 -1.38 -5.41 1.59
N MET A 53 -2.44 -5.67 2.35
CA MET A 53 -3.38 -6.77 2.09
C MET A 53 -4.08 -6.59 0.74
N ILE A 54 -4.57 -5.37 0.45
CA ILE A 54 -5.26 -5.07 -0.81
C ILE A 54 -4.29 -5.19 -2.00
N PHE A 55 -3.05 -4.73 -1.84
CA PHE A 55 -2.01 -4.87 -2.85
C PHE A 55 -1.68 -6.34 -3.12
N PHE A 56 -1.52 -7.14 -2.06
CA PHE A 56 -1.28 -8.59 -2.18
C PHE A 56 -2.42 -9.31 -2.89
N ALA A 57 -3.68 -8.98 -2.59
CA ALA A 57 -4.83 -9.54 -3.29
C ALA A 57 -4.79 -9.22 -4.80
N GLY A 58 -4.42 -7.98 -5.16
CA GLY A 58 -4.17 -7.57 -6.53
C GLY A 58 -3.07 -8.37 -7.22
N LEU A 59 -1.97 -8.64 -6.49
CA LEU A 59 -0.83 -9.41 -6.98
C LEU A 59 -1.18 -10.88 -7.20
N VAL A 60 -1.94 -11.48 -6.28
CA VAL A 60 -2.47 -12.86 -6.42
C VAL A 60 -3.35 -12.96 -7.67
N MET A 61 -4.29 -12.04 -7.85
CA MET A 61 -5.13 -12.02 -9.05
C MET A 61 -4.32 -11.83 -10.34
N PHE A 62 -3.26 -11.01 -10.28
CA PHE A 62 -2.35 -10.82 -11.40
C PHE A 62 -1.63 -12.12 -11.77
N VAL A 63 -1.05 -12.82 -10.79
CA VAL A 63 -0.35 -14.09 -11.00
C VAL A 63 -1.30 -15.15 -11.54
N ILE A 64 -2.50 -15.31 -10.98
CA ILE A 64 -3.52 -16.24 -11.48
C ILE A 64 -3.87 -15.93 -12.95
N SER A 65 -4.06 -14.65 -13.28
CA SER A 65 -4.34 -14.23 -14.66
C SER A 65 -3.16 -14.42 -15.61
N ALA A 66 -1.93 -14.43 -15.11
CA ALA A 66 -0.73 -14.69 -15.90
C ALA A 66 -0.54 -16.19 -16.15
N LEU A 67 -0.84 -17.05 -15.16
CA LEU A 67 -0.73 -18.51 -15.24
C LEU A 67 -1.85 -19.17 -16.04
N ARG A 68 -3.04 -18.56 -16.14
CA ARG A 68 -4.16 -19.06 -16.96
C ARG A 68 -4.04 -18.75 -18.46
N ARG A 69 -2.87 -18.31 -18.92
CA ARG A 69 -2.54 -18.03 -20.33
C ARG A 69 -1.59 -19.09 -20.84
#